data_AF-A0A4Q3YE11-F1
#
_entry.id   AF-A0A4Q3YE11-F1
#
_cell.length_a   1.000
_cell.length_b   1.000
_cell.length_c   1.000
_cell.angle_alpha   90.00
_cell.angle_beta   90.00
_cell.angle_gamma   90.00
#
_symmetry.space_group_name_H-M   'P 1'
#
loop_
_entity.id
_entity.type
_entity.pdbx_description
1 polymer ?
#
loop_
_entity_poly.entity_id
_entity_poly.type
_entity_poly.pdbx_seq_one_letter_code
_entity_poly.pdbx_strand_id
1 'polypeptide(L)'
;MQAGIFGLSLWAGTAMAAVSAQEAEQLGTRLTPLGAEKAGNADGSIPAWAPMPRTAGTVDSKGFLSDPYASEKPLFTITAQNIEQYKARLAPGQYAMFKRYPDTFTMPVYPSHRGASVPDAVASAIKVNATHARLIGDGNGVEGFQMATPFPIPKTGIEVIWNHIIRYRGGSISRRVTQATPQPNGSY
;
A
#
# COMPACT_ATOMS: atom_id res chain seq x y z
N MET A 1 43.51 -40.87 -33.32
CA MET A 1 42.24 -40.32 -33.84
C MET A 1 41.51 -39.67 -32.69
N GLN A 2 41.37 -38.35 -32.74
CA GLN A 2 40.63 -37.54 -31.77
C GLN A 2 39.13 -37.77 -31.92
N ALA A 3 38.38 -37.77 -30.81
CA ALA A 3 36.97 -37.40 -30.81
C ALA A 3 36.63 -36.85 -29.41
N GLY A 4 36.74 -35.53 -29.25
CA GLY A 4 36.19 -34.81 -28.12
C GLY A 4 34.69 -34.63 -28.33
N ILE A 5 33.88 -34.96 -27.31
CA ILE A 5 32.45 -34.68 -27.29
C ILE A 5 32.26 -33.34 -26.58
N PHE A 6 31.84 -32.33 -27.33
CA PHE A 6 31.47 -31.02 -26.83
C PHE A 6 29.95 -30.85 -26.91
N GLY A 7 29.32 -30.52 -25.77
CA GLY A 7 28.18 -29.60 -25.68
C GLY A 7 26.78 -30.12 -26.00
N LEU A 8 25.85 -29.93 -25.06
CA LEU A 8 25.03 -28.71 -25.00
C LEU A 8 24.16 -28.75 -23.72
N SER A 9 24.53 -27.98 -22.69
CA SER A 9 23.68 -27.76 -21.52
C SER A 9 22.66 -26.68 -21.86
N LEU A 10 21.41 -27.07 -22.10
CA LEU A 10 20.29 -26.16 -22.33
C LEU A 10 20.01 -25.38 -21.04
N TRP A 11 20.52 -24.15 -20.93
CA TRP A 11 20.06 -23.20 -19.92
C TRP A 11 18.70 -22.67 -20.35
N ALA A 12 17.63 -23.35 -19.94
CA ALA A 12 16.28 -22.83 -20.06
C ALA A 12 16.16 -21.61 -19.14
N GLY A 13 16.20 -20.40 -19.72
CA GLY A 13 15.86 -19.19 -19.01
C GLY A 13 14.44 -19.31 -18.47
N THR A 14 14.28 -19.16 -17.15
CA THR A 14 12.96 -19.07 -16.51
C THR A 14 12.27 -17.81 -17.06
N ALA A 15 11.36 -17.98 -18.01
CA ALA A 15 10.40 -16.93 -18.31
C ALA A 15 9.69 -16.56 -17.01
N MET A 16 9.76 -15.31 -16.59
CA MET A 16 8.97 -14.80 -15.46
C MET A 16 7.51 -14.73 -15.91
N ALA A 17 6.85 -15.88 -15.86
CA ALA A 17 5.44 -16.01 -16.16
C ALA A 17 4.61 -15.28 -15.10
N ALA A 18 3.45 -14.77 -15.50
CA ALA A 18 2.42 -14.31 -14.59
C ALA A 18 2.09 -15.40 -13.56
N VAL A 19 1.49 -15.03 -12.42
CA VAL A 19 1.21 -16.04 -11.39
C VAL A 19 0.19 -17.05 -11.90
N SER A 20 0.25 -18.27 -11.37
CA SER A 20 -0.68 -19.32 -11.73
C SER A 20 -2.11 -18.97 -11.31
N ALA A 21 -3.11 -19.59 -11.95
CA ALA A 21 -4.51 -19.44 -11.55
C ALA A 21 -4.72 -19.82 -10.07
N GLN A 22 -4.03 -20.85 -9.59
CA GLN A 22 -4.07 -21.29 -8.19
C GLN A 22 -3.49 -20.24 -7.23
N GLU A 23 -2.40 -19.57 -7.59
CA GLU A 23 -1.88 -18.46 -6.78
C GLU A 23 -2.85 -17.27 -6.79
N ALA A 24 -3.48 -16.97 -7.92
CA ALA A 24 -4.45 -15.89 -8.02
C ALA A 24 -5.72 -16.14 -7.17
N GLU A 25 -6.08 -17.39 -6.86
CA GLU A 25 -7.16 -17.73 -5.92
C GLU A 25 -6.88 -17.27 -4.48
N GLN A 26 -5.63 -16.94 -4.14
CA GLN A 26 -5.31 -16.34 -2.85
C GLN A 26 -5.91 -14.92 -2.71
N LEU A 27 -6.18 -14.23 -3.82
CA LEU A 27 -6.82 -12.91 -3.83
C LEU A 27 -8.29 -13.02 -3.43
N GLY A 28 -8.67 -12.27 -2.40
CA GLY A 28 -9.99 -12.33 -1.78
C GLY A 28 -10.11 -13.37 -0.66
N THR A 29 -9.22 -14.37 -0.61
CA THR A 29 -9.23 -15.43 0.42
C THR A 29 -8.23 -15.14 1.54
N ARG A 30 -6.93 -15.33 1.29
CA ARG A 30 -5.82 -15.01 2.22
C ARG A 30 -5.27 -13.61 2.01
N LEU A 31 -5.30 -13.13 0.78
CA LEU A 31 -4.88 -11.80 0.38
C LEU A 31 -6.09 -10.91 0.12
N THR A 32 -5.96 -9.60 0.35
CA THR A 32 -6.98 -8.62 -0.02
C THR A 32 -7.13 -8.61 -1.54
N PRO A 33 -8.18 -7.97 -2.09
CA PRO A 33 -8.29 -7.83 -3.54
C PRO A 33 -7.09 -7.13 -4.19
N LEU A 34 -6.29 -6.37 -3.42
CA LEU A 34 -5.08 -5.68 -3.85
C LEU A 34 -3.80 -6.49 -3.63
N GLY A 35 -3.87 -7.68 -3.02
CA GLY A 35 -2.71 -8.53 -2.77
C GLY A 35 -2.03 -8.39 -1.40
N ALA A 36 -2.55 -7.56 -0.51
CA ALA A 36 -2.01 -7.44 0.86
C ALA A 36 -2.49 -8.59 1.75
N GLU A 37 -1.77 -8.92 2.82
CA GLU A 37 -2.24 -9.95 3.78
C GLU A 37 -3.57 -9.54 4.44
N LYS A 38 -4.58 -10.42 4.45
CA LYS A 38 -5.85 -10.12 5.14
C LYS A 38 -5.78 -10.28 6.65
N ALA A 39 -4.91 -11.15 7.15
CA ALA A 39 -4.83 -11.44 8.58
C ALA A 39 -4.43 -10.18 9.39
N GLY A 40 -4.88 -10.13 10.64
CA GLY A 40 -4.33 -9.20 11.64
C GLY A 40 -2.95 -9.66 12.09
N ASN A 41 -2.27 -8.80 12.84
CA ASN A 41 -0.98 -9.17 13.41
C ASN A 41 -1.13 -9.98 14.71
N ALA A 42 -0.05 -10.64 15.14
CA ALA A 42 -0.09 -11.57 16.27
C ALA A 42 -0.40 -10.90 17.63
N ASP A 43 -0.01 -9.62 17.82
CA ASP A 43 -0.24 -8.90 19.08
C ASP A 43 -1.61 -8.20 19.15
N GLY A 44 -2.43 -8.29 18.09
CA GLY A 44 -3.79 -7.76 18.04
C GLY A 44 -3.89 -6.24 17.85
N SER A 45 -2.78 -5.50 17.74
CA SER A 45 -2.81 -4.05 17.50
C SER A 45 -3.21 -3.66 16.07
N ILE A 46 -3.16 -4.61 15.14
CA ILE A 46 -3.60 -4.45 13.75
C ILE A 46 -4.69 -5.51 13.48
N PRO A 47 -5.95 -5.10 13.25
CA PRO A 47 -7.04 -6.04 13.01
C PRO A 47 -6.88 -6.74 11.66
N ALA A 48 -7.64 -7.82 11.46
CA ALA A 48 -7.82 -8.38 10.12
C ALA A 48 -8.49 -7.35 9.20
N TRP A 49 -8.14 -7.39 7.92
CA TRP A 49 -8.77 -6.55 6.91
C TRP A 49 -10.23 -6.96 6.71
N ALA A 50 -11.12 -5.97 6.72
CA ALA A 50 -12.52 -6.10 6.34
C ALA A 50 -12.92 -4.84 5.58
N PRO A 51 -13.59 -4.94 4.41
CA PRO A 51 -13.91 -3.76 3.62
C PRO A 51 -14.81 -2.82 4.39
N MET A 52 -14.47 -1.53 4.41
CA MET A 52 -15.30 -0.51 5.03
C MET A 52 -16.68 -0.45 4.35
N PRO A 53 -17.79 -0.38 5.10
CA PRO A 53 -19.11 -0.21 4.52
C PRO A 53 -19.18 1.06 3.65
N ARG A 54 -19.88 0.99 2.52
CA ARG A 54 -20.09 2.17 1.64
C ARG A 54 -20.87 3.30 2.33
N THR A 55 -21.53 2.99 3.44
CA THR A 55 -22.29 3.92 4.29
C THR A 55 -21.49 4.46 5.48
N ALA A 56 -20.19 4.16 5.58
CA ALA A 56 -19.37 4.58 6.73
C ALA A 56 -19.19 6.10 6.83
N GLY A 57 -19.44 6.84 5.75
CA GLY A 57 -19.42 8.30 5.77
C GLY A 57 -20.45 8.91 4.84
N THR A 58 -20.68 10.19 5.04
CA THR A 58 -21.53 11.04 4.19
C THR A 58 -20.69 12.14 3.56
N VAL A 59 -21.10 12.60 2.38
CA VAL A 59 -20.50 13.76 1.72
C VAL A 59 -21.35 14.97 2.07
N ASP A 60 -20.75 15.99 2.66
CA ASP A 60 -21.45 17.23 2.99
C ASP A 60 -21.73 18.09 1.74
N SER A 61 -22.43 19.21 1.91
CA SER A 61 -22.77 20.12 0.81
C SER A 61 -21.56 20.79 0.13
N LYS A 62 -20.37 20.73 0.75
CA LYS A 62 -19.11 21.25 0.23
C LYS A 62 -18.25 20.16 -0.41
N GLY A 63 -18.69 18.91 -0.38
CA GLY A 63 -17.95 17.77 -0.92
C GLY A 63 -16.95 17.12 0.04
N PHE A 64 -16.96 17.49 1.33
CA PHE A 64 -16.11 16.84 2.33
C PHE A 64 -16.74 15.54 2.83
N LEU A 65 -15.93 14.49 2.91
CA LEU A 65 -16.31 13.23 3.54
C LEU A 65 -16.24 13.37 5.05
N SER A 66 -17.29 12.92 5.74
CA SER A 66 -17.29 12.78 7.19
C SER A 66 -16.23 11.77 7.65
N ASP A 67 -15.61 12.02 8.80
CA ASP A 67 -14.73 11.05 9.45
C ASP A 67 -15.57 9.90 10.06
N PRO A 68 -15.44 8.65 9.57
CA PRO A 68 -16.15 7.48 10.11
C PRO A 68 -15.78 7.19 11.58
N TYR A 69 -14.68 7.75 12.07
CA TYR A 69 -14.12 7.50 13.40
C TYR A 69 -14.12 8.77 14.28
N ALA A 70 -14.93 9.79 13.95
CA ALA A 70 -14.94 11.08 14.65
C ALA A 70 -15.13 11.00 16.17
N SER A 71 -15.80 9.95 16.66
CA SER A 71 -16.07 9.72 18.08
C SER A 71 -14.98 8.90 18.79
N GLU A 72 -13.95 8.44 18.07
CA GLU A 72 -12.87 7.66 18.66
C GLU A 72 -12.00 8.51 19.58
N LYS A 73 -11.56 7.88 20.67
CA LYS A 73 -10.62 8.47 21.61
C LYS A 73 -9.26 7.83 21.43
N PRO A 74 -8.16 8.58 21.69
CA PRO A 74 -6.84 7.98 21.72
C PRO A 74 -6.79 6.84 22.74
N LEU A 75 -6.12 5.75 22.38
CA LEU A 75 -5.73 4.68 23.30
C LEU A 75 -4.76 5.22 24.37
N PHE A 76 -3.84 6.07 23.93
CA PHE A 76 -2.89 6.80 24.77
C PHE A 76 -2.32 7.98 23.97
N THR A 77 -1.58 8.86 24.64
CA THR A 77 -0.86 9.96 23.99
C THR A 77 0.62 9.87 24.33
N ILE A 78 1.47 9.89 23.29
CA ILE A 78 2.91 10.01 23.46
C ILE A 78 3.24 11.49 23.63
N THR A 79 4.03 11.80 24.65
CA THR A 79 4.53 13.13 24.99
C THR A 79 6.04 13.07 25.24
N ALA A 80 6.70 14.21 25.38
CA ALA A 80 8.12 14.24 25.71
C ALA A 80 8.44 13.53 27.05
N GLN A 81 7.49 13.43 27.97
CA GLN A 81 7.67 12.81 29.28
C GLN A 81 7.69 11.27 29.23
N ASN A 82 6.99 10.65 28.26
CA ASN A 82 6.90 9.19 28.15
C ASN A 82 7.55 8.62 26.88
N ILE A 83 8.13 9.46 26.02
CA ILE A 83 8.65 9.08 24.71
C ILE A 83 9.67 7.93 24.74
N GLU A 84 10.50 7.85 25.77
CA GLU A 84 11.52 6.80 25.85
C GLU A 84 10.88 5.39 25.88
N GLN A 85 9.65 5.26 26.39
CA GLN A 85 8.89 4.00 26.39
C GLN A 85 8.52 3.55 24.97
N TYR A 86 8.40 4.49 24.03
CA TYR A 86 7.92 4.26 22.67
C TYR A 86 8.99 4.45 21.60
N LYS A 87 10.23 4.75 21.99
CA LYS A 87 11.33 5.10 21.07
C LYS A 87 11.54 4.09 19.94
N ALA A 88 11.41 2.79 20.23
CA ALA A 88 11.53 1.73 19.23
C ALA A 88 10.41 1.71 18.17
N ARG A 89 9.31 2.45 18.41
CA ARG A 89 8.16 2.58 17.52
C ARG A 89 8.15 3.91 16.74
N LEU A 90 9.14 4.77 16.97
CA LEU A 90 9.20 6.10 16.37
C LEU A 90 10.32 6.19 15.34
N ALA A 91 10.01 6.81 14.19
CA ALA A 91 11.04 7.22 13.25
C ALA A 91 11.94 8.29 13.88
N PRO A 92 13.23 8.41 13.47
CA PRO A 92 14.14 9.41 14.03
C PRO A 92 13.59 10.84 13.95
N GLY A 93 12.90 11.18 12.86
CA GLY A 93 12.25 12.48 12.70
C GLY A 93 11.11 12.72 13.69
N GLN A 94 10.28 11.71 13.95
CA GLN A 94 9.20 11.80 14.95
C GLN A 94 9.78 11.99 16.36
N TYR A 95 10.82 11.22 16.72
CA TYR A 95 11.51 11.36 17.99
C TYR A 95 12.17 12.73 18.16
N ALA A 96 12.77 13.26 17.08
CA ALA A 96 13.35 14.61 17.08
C ALA A 96 12.31 15.72 17.31
N MET A 97 11.07 15.56 16.84
CA MET A 97 10.00 16.55 17.05
C MET A 97 9.68 16.74 18.54
N PHE A 98 9.62 15.66 19.32
CA PHE A 98 9.42 15.75 20.77
C PHE A 98 10.59 16.41 21.50
N LYS A 99 11.83 16.24 21.03
CA LYS A 99 12.98 16.96 21.57
C LYS A 99 12.96 18.45 21.24
N ARG A 100 12.51 18.78 20.03
CA ARG A 100 12.46 20.16 19.54
C ARG A 100 11.31 20.96 20.17
N TYR A 101 10.20 20.29 20.45
CA TYR A 101 8.96 20.91 20.94
C TYR A 101 8.38 20.12 22.12
N PRO A 102 9.10 20.03 23.26
CA PRO A 102 8.74 19.13 24.36
C PRO A 102 7.40 19.48 25.04
N ASP A 103 7.02 20.76 25.01
CA ASP A 103 5.82 21.25 25.68
C ASP A 103 4.57 21.23 24.79
N THR A 104 4.74 21.20 23.46
CA THR A 104 3.62 21.40 22.51
C THR A 104 3.41 20.22 21.56
N PHE A 105 4.43 19.41 21.30
CA PHE A 105 4.28 18.26 20.41
C PHE A 105 3.78 17.03 21.18
N THR A 106 2.63 16.53 20.77
CA THR A 106 2.02 15.31 21.29
C THR A 106 1.60 14.42 20.13
N MET A 107 1.57 13.11 20.34
CA MET A 107 1.12 12.13 19.35
C MET A 107 0.04 11.27 19.97
N PRO A 108 -1.25 11.61 19.77
CA PRO A 108 -2.35 10.74 20.16
C PRO A 108 -2.33 9.48 19.28
N VAL A 109 -2.36 8.32 19.92
CA VAL A 109 -2.36 7.01 19.25
C VAL A 109 -3.78 6.45 19.30
N TYR A 110 -4.32 6.10 18.14
CA TYR A 110 -5.68 5.59 17.98
C TYR A 110 -5.69 4.10 17.60
N PRO A 111 -6.84 3.41 17.71
CA PRO A 111 -6.98 2.06 17.18
C PRO A 111 -6.64 1.98 15.69
N SER A 112 -6.00 0.88 15.27
CA SER A 112 -5.74 0.62 13.85
C SER A 112 -7.03 0.17 13.16
N HIS A 113 -7.30 0.73 11.98
CA HIS A 113 -8.41 0.29 11.12
C HIS A 113 -7.89 -0.20 9.77
N ARG A 114 -8.41 -1.34 9.30
CA ARG A 114 -8.04 -1.93 7.99
C ARG A 114 -9.26 -2.08 7.09
N GLY A 115 -9.81 -0.94 6.69
CA GLY A 115 -11.02 -0.83 5.86
C GLY A 115 -10.81 -0.44 4.40
N ALA A 116 -9.60 0.00 4.03
CA ALA A 116 -9.33 0.51 2.68
C ALA A 116 -9.61 -0.56 1.62
N SER A 117 -10.42 -0.19 0.64
CA SER A 117 -10.85 -1.07 -0.45
C SER A 117 -10.88 -0.31 -1.78
N VAL A 118 -11.11 -1.02 -2.87
CA VAL A 118 -11.31 -0.49 -4.21
C VAL A 118 -12.69 -0.88 -4.72
N PRO A 119 -13.25 -0.19 -5.74
CA PRO A 119 -14.48 -0.61 -6.38
C PRO A 119 -14.39 -2.06 -6.89
N ASP A 120 -15.52 -2.77 -6.90
CA ASP A 120 -15.56 -4.19 -7.27
C ASP A 120 -15.00 -4.46 -8.67
N ALA A 121 -15.25 -3.54 -9.62
CA ALA A 121 -14.69 -3.63 -10.97
C ALA A 121 -13.14 -3.61 -10.96
N VAL A 122 -12.54 -2.76 -10.10
CA VAL A 122 -11.08 -2.68 -9.95
C VAL A 122 -10.55 -3.96 -9.32
N ALA A 123 -11.20 -4.47 -8.27
CA ALA A 123 -10.85 -5.75 -7.66
C ALA A 123 -10.89 -6.91 -8.68
N SER A 124 -11.93 -6.96 -9.52
CA SER A 124 -12.06 -7.97 -10.58
C SER A 124 -10.96 -7.86 -11.62
N ALA A 125 -10.63 -6.64 -12.08
CA ALA A 125 -9.53 -6.42 -13.01
C ALA A 125 -8.17 -6.82 -12.43
N ILE A 126 -7.91 -6.50 -11.16
CA ILE A 126 -6.67 -6.90 -10.47
C ILE A 126 -6.53 -8.42 -10.42
N LYS A 127 -7.64 -9.13 -10.17
CA LYS A 127 -7.64 -10.60 -10.20
C LYS A 127 -7.28 -11.14 -11.59
N VAL A 128 -7.75 -10.50 -12.66
CA VAL A 128 -7.35 -10.85 -14.04
C VAL A 128 -5.88 -10.54 -14.28
N ASN A 129 -5.40 -9.38 -13.82
CA ASN A 129 -4.01 -8.95 -13.99
C ASN A 129 -3.03 -9.95 -13.39
N ALA A 130 -3.36 -10.56 -12.25
CA ALA A 130 -2.53 -11.56 -11.58
C ALA A 130 -2.02 -12.65 -12.54
N THR A 131 -2.87 -13.10 -13.47
CA THR A 131 -2.56 -14.20 -14.39
C THR A 131 -2.20 -13.76 -15.81
N HIS A 132 -2.27 -12.46 -16.12
CA HIS A 132 -2.08 -11.94 -17.49
C HIS A 132 -0.98 -10.89 -17.61
N ALA A 133 -0.78 -10.08 -16.56
CA ALA A 133 0.18 -8.99 -16.60
C ALA A 133 1.60 -9.54 -16.67
N ARG A 134 2.43 -8.94 -17.52
CA ARG A 134 3.84 -9.27 -17.63
C ARG A 134 4.69 -8.03 -17.83
N LEU A 135 5.91 -8.11 -17.31
CA LEU A 135 6.96 -7.15 -17.61
C LEU A 135 7.42 -7.30 -19.06
N ILE A 136 7.77 -6.18 -19.67
CA ILE A 136 8.36 -6.12 -21.02
C ILE A 136 9.53 -5.15 -21.04
N GLY A 137 10.37 -5.26 -22.08
CA GLY A 137 11.54 -4.40 -22.26
C GLY A 137 12.44 -4.39 -21.03
N ASP A 138 12.75 -5.58 -20.51
CA ASP A 138 13.56 -5.78 -19.30
C ASP A 138 13.03 -5.07 -18.05
N GLY A 139 11.69 -4.98 -17.94
CA GLY A 139 11.01 -4.35 -16.82
C GLY A 139 10.72 -2.86 -16.98
N ASN A 140 11.07 -2.27 -18.13
CA ASN A 140 10.74 -0.88 -18.46
C ASN A 140 9.29 -0.68 -18.92
N GLY A 141 8.49 -1.75 -19.01
CA GLY A 141 7.07 -1.65 -19.28
C GLY A 141 6.27 -2.80 -18.70
N VAL A 142 4.95 -2.64 -18.76
CA VAL A 142 3.96 -3.65 -18.38
C VAL A 142 2.91 -3.74 -19.47
N GLU A 143 2.53 -4.95 -19.84
CA GLU A 143 1.38 -5.19 -20.71
C GLU A 143 0.48 -6.31 -20.15
N GLY A 144 -0.68 -6.51 -20.78
CA GLY A 144 -1.62 -7.57 -20.39
C GLY A 144 -2.37 -7.28 -19.08
N PHE A 145 -2.45 -6.02 -18.65
CA PHE A 145 -3.18 -5.62 -17.45
C PHE A 145 -4.36 -4.69 -17.76
N GLN A 146 -5.28 -4.59 -16.80
CA GLN A 146 -6.48 -3.78 -16.82
C GLN A 146 -6.50 -2.83 -15.62
N MET A 147 -6.88 -1.57 -15.84
CA MET A 147 -7.10 -0.51 -14.83
C MET A 147 -5.92 -0.18 -13.90
N ALA A 148 -5.59 -1.04 -12.95
CA ALA A 148 -4.66 -0.75 -11.86
C ALA A 148 -4.00 -2.01 -11.31
N THR A 149 -2.88 -1.84 -10.59
CA THR A 149 -2.16 -2.89 -9.85
C THR A 149 -1.92 -4.15 -10.71
N PRO A 150 -0.96 -4.10 -11.65
CA PRO A 150 -0.71 -5.21 -12.56
C PRO A 150 -0.26 -6.50 -11.86
N PHE A 151 0.50 -6.40 -10.77
CA PHE A 151 1.13 -7.55 -10.13
C PHE A 151 0.68 -7.70 -8.67
N PRO A 152 -0.58 -8.06 -8.39
CA PRO A 152 -1.07 -8.13 -7.01
C PRO A 152 -0.33 -9.16 -6.14
N ILE A 153 0.37 -10.12 -6.74
CA ILE A 153 1.24 -11.07 -6.04
C ILE A 153 2.65 -10.93 -6.63
N PRO A 154 3.37 -9.83 -6.29
CA PRO A 154 4.62 -9.50 -6.96
C PRO A 154 5.72 -10.50 -6.57
N LYS A 155 6.50 -10.94 -7.56
CA LYS A 155 7.66 -11.83 -7.40
C LYS A 155 8.99 -11.08 -7.39
N THR A 156 8.99 -9.84 -7.87
CA THR A 156 10.19 -9.01 -8.01
C THR A 156 9.97 -7.59 -7.49
N GLY A 157 11.06 -6.91 -7.13
CA GLY A 157 10.99 -5.51 -6.70
C GLY A 157 10.47 -4.57 -7.79
N ILE A 158 10.74 -4.87 -9.06
CA ILE A 158 10.25 -4.05 -10.18
C ILE A 158 8.74 -4.16 -10.37
N GLU A 159 8.13 -5.31 -10.10
CA GLU A 159 6.68 -5.46 -10.06
C GLU A 159 6.03 -4.63 -8.95
N VAL A 160 6.68 -4.54 -7.78
CA VAL A 160 6.25 -3.66 -6.68
C VAL A 160 6.29 -2.20 -7.11
N ILE A 161 7.34 -1.78 -7.82
CA ILE A 161 7.46 -0.43 -8.37
C ILE A 161 6.32 -0.16 -9.36
N TRP A 162 6.04 -1.09 -10.27
CA TRP A 162 4.94 -0.95 -11.23
C TRP A 162 3.57 -0.87 -10.57
N ASN A 163 3.32 -1.62 -9.50
CA ASN A 163 2.12 -1.47 -8.70
C ASN A 163 1.99 -0.08 -8.08
N HIS A 164 3.10 0.53 -7.64
CA HIS A 164 3.08 1.90 -7.17
C HIS A 164 2.78 2.89 -8.30
N ILE A 165 3.42 2.75 -9.46
CA ILE A 165 3.21 3.64 -10.62
C ILE A 165 1.75 3.57 -11.08
N ILE A 166 1.21 2.36 -11.24
CA ILE A 166 -0.12 2.06 -11.82
C ILE A 166 -1.16 1.73 -10.73
N ARG A 167 -0.98 2.27 -9.52
CA ARG A 167 -1.97 2.12 -8.44
C ARG A 167 -3.30 2.78 -8.83
N TYR A 168 -4.40 2.25 -8.33
CA TYR A 168 -5.70 2.90 -8.48
C TYR A 168 -5.71 4.26 -7.78
N ARG A 169 -6.11 5.32 -8.49
CA ARG A 169 -6.18 6.70 -7.98
C ARG A 169 -7.58 7.30 -8.09
N GLY A 170 -8.59 6.47 -8.34
CA GLY A 170 -9.92 6.92 -8.77
C GLY A 170 -10.02 6.96 -10.30
N GLY A 171 -11.04 7.67 -10.79
CA GLY A 171 -11.19 8.00 -12.21
C GLY A 171 -10.32 9.20 -12.61
N SER A 172 -10.85 10.08 -13.46
CA SER A 172 -10.13 11.29 -13.89
C SER A 172 -9.94 12.28 -12.74
N ILE A 173 -8.73 12.83 -12.64
CA ILE A 173 -8.39 13.90 -11.69
C ILE A 173 -8.13 15.20 -12.44
N SER A 174 -8.75 16.29 -11.98
CA SER A 174 -8.33 17.66 -12.30
C SER A 174 -7.74 18.28 -11.04
N ARG A 175 -6.55 18.87 -11.14
CA ARG A 175 -5.85 19.45 -9.99
C ARG A 175 -5.46 20.90 -10.30
N ARG A 176 -5.98 21.83 -9.49
CA ARG A 176 -5.47 23.20 -9.40
C ARG A 176 -4.55 23.28 -8.19
N VAL A 177 -3.30 23.67 -8.40
CA VAL A 177 -2.30 23.80 -7.32
C VAL A 177 -2.10 25.27 -7.01
N THR A 178 -2.32 25.65 -5.76
CA THR A 178 -1.93 26.94 -5.20
C THR A 178 -0.91 26.66 -4.11
N GLN A 179 0.22 27.35 -4.13
CA GLN A 179 1.32 27.13 -3.18
C GLN A 179 1.59 28.43 -2.40
N ALA A 180 1.70 28.30 -1.09
CA ALA A 180 2.28 29.30 -0.19
C ALA A 180 3.35 28.58 0.64
N THR A 181 4.57 29.11 0.68
CA THR A 181 5.70 28.46 1.38
C THR A 181 5.78 29.04 2.78
N PRO A 182 5.48 28.25 3.84
CA PRO A 182 5.55 28.77 5.19
C PRO A 182 7.00 29.02 5.62
N GLN A 183 7.21 30.12 6.35
CA GLN A 183 8.46 30.44 7.03
C GLN A 183 8.62 29.62 8.32
N PRO A 184 9.84 29.48 8.88
CA PRO A 184 10.09 28.71 10.11
C PRO A 184 9.28 29.15 11.34
N ASN A 185 8.77 30.38 11.35
CA ASN A 185 7.94 30.97 12.40
C ASN A 185 6.43 30.82 12.16
N GLY A 186 6.01 30.13 11.10
CA GLY A 186 4.59 29.89 10.79
C GLY A 186 3.88 30.99 10.00
N SER A 187 4.58 32.05 9.55
CA SER A 187 4.03 32.97 8.53
C SER A 187 4.10 32.36 7.13
N TYR A 188 3.42 32.97 6.14
CA TYR A 188 3.40 32.53 4.74
C TYR A 188 3.41 33.71 3.77
#